data_AF-A0A815Z1U0-F1
#
_entry.id   AF-A0A815Z1U0-F1
#
_cell.length_a   1.000
_cell.length_b   1.000
_cell.length_c   1.000
_cell.angle_alpha   90.00
_cell.angle_beta   90.00
_cell.angle_gamma   90.00
#
_symmetry.space_group_name_H-M   'P 1'
#
loop_
_entity.id
_entity.type
_entity.pdbx_description
1 polymer ?
#
loop_
_entity_poly.entity_id
_entity_poly.type
_entity_poly.pdbx_seq_one_letter_code
_entity_poly.pdbx_strand_id
1 'polypeptide(L)'
;MLISISALCPDSEKFLESESLKPFALEMKADFCSLCNEIEVLKSMLKDTNLENIVDLYHQVLPLKQAFPTIMSLIIIAMTIPISSTTRERTFSKMKLIKTTTRNTMSDKRLNDLCVLEVERDFAIDFEQLMNDFADLHKNGRILLK
;
A
#
# COMPACT_ATOMS: atom_id res chain seq x y z
N MET A 1 -13.51 6.10 -2.13
CA MET A 1 -12.13 5.96 -1.64
C MET A 1 -11.27 7.18 -1.92
N LEU A 2 -10.95 7.55 -3.17
CA LEU A 2 -10.07 8.70 -3.45
C LEU A 2 -10.55 10.03 -2.83
N ILE A 3 -11.86 10.31 -2.91
CA ILE A 3 -12.50 11.50 -2.29
C ILE A 3 -12.27 11.51 -0.77
N SER A 4 -12.34 10.34 -0.15
CA SER A 4 -12.22 10.22 1.29
C SER A 4 -10.76 10.21 1.78
N ILE A 5 -9.81 9.79 0.93
CA ILE A 5 -8.37 10.01 1.18
C ILE A 5 -8.07 11.51 1.13
N SER A 6 -8.63 12.22 0.13
CA SER A 6 -8.51 13.68 0.05
C SER A 6 -9.13 14.37 1.27
N ALA A 7 -10.24 13.86 1.82
CA ALA A 7 -10.87 14.39 3.03
C ALA A 7 -10.03 14.24 4.32
N LEU A 8 -8.96 13.46 4.31
CA LEU A 8 -8.01 13.32 5.43
C LEU A 8 -6.79 14.26 5.30
N CYS A 9 -6.62 14.93 4.17
CA CYS A 9 -5.56 15.91 3.96
C CYS A 9 -6.01 17.31 4.43
N PRO A 10 -5.18 18.04 5.21
CA PRO A 10 -5.52 19.36 5.73
C PRO A 10 -5.73 20.42 4.63
N ASP A 11 -5.15 20.23 3.43
CA ASP A 11 -5.33 21.12 2.26
C ASP A 11 -6.68 20.96 1.53
N SER A 12 -7.50 19.97 1.88
CA SER A 12 -8.74 19.69 1.15
C SER A 12 -9.91 20.50 1.69
N GLU A 13 -10.71 21.08 0.79
CA GLU A 13 -11.96 21.80 1.11
C GLU A 13 -12.95 20.96 1.94
N LYS A 14 -12.80 19.63 1.95
CA LYS A 14 -13.66 18.65 2.66
C LYS A 14 -12.98 17.99 3.86
N PHE A 15 -12.00 18.67 4.47
CA PHE A 15 -11.23 18.14 5.58
C PHE A 15 -12.14 17.70 6.75
N LEU A 16 -12.05 16.41 7.09
CA LEU A 16 -12.81 15.76 8.16
C LEU A 16 -14.35 15.89 8.01
N GLU A 17 -14.89 15.92 6.79
CA GLU A 17 -16.34 15.84 6.60
C GLU A 17 -16.87 14.41 6.82
N SER A 18 -17.90 14.28 7.67
CA SER A 18 -18.53 13.00 7.98
C SER A 18 -19.12 12.32 6.74
N GLU A 19 -19.63 13.09 5.79
CA GLU A 19 -20.19 12.58 4.53
C GLU A 19 -19.12 12.01 3.60
N SER A 20 -17.94 12.63 3.56
CA SER A 20 -16.81 12.17 2.74
C SER A 20 -16.14 10.91 3.31
N LEU A 21 -16.22 10.69 4.62
CA LEU A 21 -15.62 9.53 5.32
C LEU A 21 -16.58 8.34 5.45
N LYS A 22 -17.88 8.54 5.22
CA LYS A 22 -18.92 7.49 5.21
C LYS A 22 -18.56 6.22 4.40
N PRO A 23 -18.04 6.31 3.16
CA PRO A 23 -17.65 5.11 2.43
C PRO A 23 -16.48 4.35 3.06
N PHE A 24 -15.56 5.01 3.78
CA PHE A 24 -14.51 4.32 4.55
C PHE A 24 -15.06 3.68 5.82
N ALA A 25 -15.95 4.37 6.54
CA ALA A 25 -16.58 3.84 7.75
C ALA A 25 -17.35 2.53 7.45
N LEU A 26 -18.06 2.49 6.32
CA LEU A 26 -18.77 1.30 5.84
C LEU A 26 -17.81 0.14 5.53
N GLU A 27 -16.69 0.42 4.87
CA GLU A 27 -15.69 -0.59 4.52
C GLU A 27 -14.96 -1.14 5.77
N MET A 28 -14.79 -0.31 6.79
CA MET A 28 -14.14 -0.68 8.05
C MET A 28 -15.06 -1.33 9.09
N LYS A 29 -16.37 -1.47 8.81
CA LYS A 29 -17.39 -1.89 9.80
C LYS A 29 -17.35 -1.07 11.09
N ALA A 30 -16.89 0.18 11.00
CA ALA A 30 -16.81 1.07 12.15
C ALA A 30 -18.18 1.74 12.39
N ASP A 31 -18.51 1.97 13.65
CA ASP A 31 -19.73 2.69 14.00
C ASP A 31 -19.63 4.16 13.56
N PHE A 32 -20.54 4.59 12.70
CA PHE A 32 -20.52 5.93 12.13
C PHE A 32 -20.75 7.02 13.19
N CYS A 33 -21.51 6.72 14.25
CA CYS A 33 -21.73 7.66 15.35
C CYS A 33 -20.45 7.89 16.17
N SER A 34 -19.69 6.81 16.47
CA SER A 34 -18.38 6.93 17.13
C SER A 34 -17.41 7.77 16.30
N LEU A 35 -17.37 7.55 14.98
CA LEU A 35 -16.53 8.32 14.07
C LEU A 35 -16.88 9.81 14.07
N CYS A 36 -18.17 10.16 14.01
CA CYS A 36 -18.62 11.56 14.03
C CYS A 36 -18.19 12.28 15.33
N ASN A 37 -18.32 11.61 16.47
CA ASN A 37 -17.90 12.18 17.76
C ASN A 37 -16.38 12.38 17.83
N GLU A 38 -15.60 11.39 17.39
CA GLU A 38 -14.14 11.49 17.31
C GLU A 38 -13.72 12.66 16.40
N ILE A 39 -14.39 12.82 15.26
CA ILE A 39 -14.13 13.91 14.30
C ILE A 39 -14.43 15.28 14.92
N GLU A 40 -15.53 15.44 15.64
CA GLU A 40 -15.94 16.73 16.19
C GLU A 40 -14.98 17.21 17.30
N VAL A 41 -14.55 16.27 18.15
CA VAL A 41 -13.53 16.52 19.18
C VAL A 41 -12.18 16.84 18.51
N LEU A 42 -11.79 16.06 17.50
CA LEU A 42 -10.54 16.27 16.79
C LEU A 42 -10.51 17.62 16.07
N LYS A 43 -11.59 18.02 15.39
CA LYS A 43 -11.74 19.35 14.78
C LYS A 43 -11.58 20.47 15.80
N SER A 44 -12.11 20.29 17.00
CA SER A 44 -11.99 21.28 18.07
C SER A 44 -10.55 21.39 18.59
N MET A 45 -9.81 20.28 18.67
CA MET A 45 -8.40 20.25 19.04
C MET A 45 -7.48 20.80 17.94
N LEU A 46 -7.87 20.63 16.67
CA LEU A 46 -7.07 21.06 15.53
C LEU A 46 -7.11 22.57 15.26
N LYS A 47 -8.13 23.29 15.75
CA LYS A 47 -8.30 24.74 15.53
C LYS A 47 -7.09 25.58 15.95
N ASP A 48 -6.30 25.08 16.90
CA ASP A 48 -5.13 25.79 17.43
C ASP A 48 -3.80 25.38 16.77
N THR A 49 -3.83 24.44 15.81
CA THR A 49 -2.63 23.86 15.18
C THR A 49 -2.60 24.08 13.69
N ASN A 50 -1.48 24.61 13.20
CA ASN A 50 -1.23 24.75 11.77
C ASN A 50 -0.80 23.38 11.22
N LEU A 51 -1.61 22.81 10.33
CA LEU A 51 -1.36 21.52 9.71
C LEU A 51 -1.06 21.71 8.23
N GLU A 52 0.18 21.45 7.84
CA GLU A 52 0.58 21.47 6.42
C GLU A 52 0.48 20.06 5.81
N ASN A 53 0.73 18.99 6.59
CA ASN A 53 0.77 17.62 6.07
C ASN A 53 -0.06 16.62 6.87
N ILE A 54 -0.49 15.54 6.19
CA ILE A 54 -1.15 14.37 6.83
C ILE A 54 -0.24 13.67 7.85
N VAL A 55 1.08 13.82 7.69
CA VAL A 55 2.09 13.29 8.62
C VAL A 55 2.09 14.07 9.93
N ASP A 56 1.88 15.38 9.87
CA ASP A 56 1.78 16.23 11.07
C ASP A 56 0.51 15.90 11.86
N LEU A 57 -0.60 15.66 11.14
CA LEU A 57 -1.83 15.15 11.73
C LEU A 57 -1.59 13.80 12.43
N TYR A 58 -0.88 12.87 11.77
CA TYR A 58 -0.54 11.59 12.36
C TYR A 58 0.26 11.75 13.66
N HIS A 59 1.26 12.63 13.69
CA HIS A 59 2.07 12.89 14.89
C HIS A 59 1.27 13.48 16.05
N GLN A 60 0.26 14.31 15.78
CA GLN A 60 -0.61 14.88 16.82
C GLN A 60 -1.62 13.89 17.39
N VAL A 61 -2.15 13.00 16.54
CA VAL A 61 -3.14 11.99 16.98
C VAL A 61 -2.46 10.75 17.57
N LEU A 62 -1.18 10.50 17.25
CA LEU A 62 -0.39 9.40 17.81
C LEU A 62 -0.39 9.30 19.35
N PRO A 63 -0.14 10.37 20.14
CA PRO A 63 -0.24 10.31 21.60
C PRO A 63 -1.66 10.04 22.10
N LEU A 64 -2.67 10.31 21.28
CA LEU A 64 -4.10 10.16 21.59
C LEU A 64 -4.69 8.88 20.98
N LYS A 65 -3.85 7.92 20.58
CA LYS A 65 -4.26 6.67 19.94
C LYS A 65 -5.36 5.90 20.69
N GLN A 66 -5.36 5.96 22.02
CA GLN A 66 -6.38 5.29 22.85
C GLN A 66 -7.72 6.04 22.86
N ALA A 67 -7.70 7.36 22.66
CA ALA A 67 -8.91 8.19 22.61
C ALA A 67 -9.57 8.21 21.23
N PHE A 68 -8.79 8.00 20.15
CA PHE A 68 -9.27 8.06 18.76
C PHE A 68 -8.88 6.80 17.95
N PRO A 69 -9.39 5.61 18.32
CA PRO A 69 -9.04 4.36 17.66
C PRO A 69 -9.51 4.32 16.19
N THR A 70 -10.68 4.91 15.91
CA THR A 70 -11.30 4.87 14.58
C THR A 70 -10.55 5.77 13.61
N ILE A 71 -10.27 7.01 14.03
CA ILE A 71 -9.50 7.97 13.21
C ILE A 71 -8.08 7.50 12.97
N MET A 72 -7.41 6.94 13.98
CA MET A 72 -6.04 6.44 13.80
C MET A 72 -5.96 5.34 12.75
N SER A 73 -6.91 4.40 12.80
CA SER A 73 -6.97 3.33 11.80
C SER A 73 -7.21 3.89 10.39
N LEU A 74 -8.05 4.92 10.28
CA LEU A 74 -8.36 5.59 9.03
C LEU A 74 -7.16 6.34 8.43
N ILE A 75 -6.39 7.05 9.26
CA ILE A 75 -5.14 7.73 8.84
C ILE A 75 -4.10 6.71 8.36
N ILE A 76 -3.93 5.59 9.08
CA ILE A 76 -2.98 4.53 8.70
C ILE A 76 -3.35 3.95 7.34
N ILE A 77 -4.62 3.69 7.09
CA ILE A 77 -5.08 3.17 5.79
C ILE A 77 -4.86 4.21 4.69
N ALA A 78 -5.22 5.47 4.93
CA ALA A 78 -5.00 6.54 3.97
C ALA A 78 -3.52 6.70 3.59
N MET A 79 -2.60 6.50 4.55
CA MET A 79 -1.15 6.47 4.31
C MET A 79 -0.69 5.19 3.60
N THR A 80 -1.34 4.04 3.83
CA THR A 80 -0.98 2.75 3.23
C THR A 80 -1.43 2.63 1.78
N ILE A 81 -2.57 3.22 1.41
CA ILE A 81 -3.11 3.19 0.04
C ILE A 81 -2.10 3.70 -1.01
N PRO A 82 -1.48 4.90 -0.88
CA PRO A 82 -0.51 5.38 -1.85
C PRO A 82 0.71 4.48 -1.93
N ILE A 83 1.21 3.97 -0.80
CA ILE A 83 2.34 3.02 -0.76
C ILE A 83 1.99 1.75 -1.55
N SER A 84 0.79 1.21 -1.33
CA SER A 84 0.31 0.03 -2.07
C SER A 84 0.08 0.33 -3.56
N SER A 85 -0.30 1.56 -3.92
CA SER A 85 -0.42 2.00 -5.32
C SER A 85 0.94 2.01 -5.99
N THR A 86 1.95 2.61 -5.35
CA THR A 86 3.32 2.69 -5.86
C THR A 86 3.90 1.30 -6.09
N THR A 87 3.72 0.34 -5.17
CA THR A 87 4.17 -1.05 -5.37
C THR A 87 3.50 -1.70 -6.58
N ARG A 88 2.19 -1.53 -6.74
CA ARG A 88 1.47 -2.06 -7.92
C ARG A 88 1.97 -1.42 -9.21
N GLU A 89 2.13 -0.09 -9.25
CA GLU A 89 2.65 0.63 -10.42
C GLU A 89 4.06 0.18 -10.79
N ARG A 90 4.92 -0.06 -9.79
CA ARG A 90 6.27 -0.63 -9.98
C ARG A 90 6.18 -2.01 -10.63
N THR A 91 5.36 -2.90 -10.10
CA THR A 91 5.15 -4.25 -10.64
C THR A 91 4.55 -4.22 -12.05
N PHE A 92 3.55 -3.37 -12.31
CA PHE A 92 2.96 -3.20 -13.65
C PHE A 92 3.96 -2.65 -14.67
N SER A 93 4.81 -1.71 -14.26
CA SER A 93 5.88 -1.18 -15.10
C SER A 93 6.88 -2.28 -15.50
N LYS A 94 7.31 -3.12 -14.54
CA LYS A 94 8.15 -4.29 -14.82
C LYS A 94 7.45 -5.32 -15.69
N MET A 95 6.19 -5.63 -15.40
CA MET A 95 5.36 -6.55 -16.19
C MET A 95 5.25 -6.09 -17.66
N LYS A 96 5.13 -4.78 -17.90
CA LYS A 96 5.12 -4.20 -19.26
C LYS A 96 6.43 -4.43 -20.01
N LEU A 97 7.58 -4.45 -19.32
CA LEU A 97 8.88 -4.78 -19.92
C LEU A 97 8.99 -6.28 -20.23
N ILE A 98 8.51 -7.14 -19.33
CA ILE A 98 8.53 -8.61 -19.48
C ILE A 98 7.60 -9.05 -20.61
N LYS A 99 6.37 -8.50 -20.65
CA LYS A 99 5.33 -8.79 -21.66
C LYS A 99 5.50 -7.88 -22.88
N THR A 100 6.50 -8.17 -23.69
CA THR A 100 6.67 -7.52 -25.01
C THR A 100 5.60 -8.02 -26.00
N THR A 101 5.29 -7.24 -27.03
CA THR A 101 4.29 -7.59 -28.08
C THR A 101 4.53 -8.94 -28.75
N THR A 102 5.77 -9.41 -28.81
CA THR A 102 6.16 -10.73 -29.36
C THR A 102 6.13 -11.88 -28.34
N ARG A 103 5.97 -11.59 -27.04
CA ARG A 103 5.98 -12.55 -25.92
C ARG A 103 4.63 -12.64 -25.19
N ASN A 104 3.53 -12.30 -25.87
CA ASN A 104 2.20 -12.25 -25.27
C ASN A 104 1.54 -13.64 -25.05
N THR A 105 2.10 -14.71 -25.60
CA THR A 105 1.58 -16.10 -25.52
C THR A 105 2.11 -16.91 -24.32
N MET A 106 2.84 -16.28 -23.38
CA MET A 106 3.32 -16.97 -22.18
C MET A 106 2.18 -17.28 -21.20
N SER A 107 2.31 -18.37 -20.43
CA SER A 107 1.36 -18.71 -19.38
C SER A 107 1.44 -17.72 -18.21
N ASP A 108 0.31 -17.48 -17.55
CA ASP A 108 0.23 -16.57 -16.40
C ASP A 108 1.16 -16.98 -15.27
N LYS A 109 1.35 -18.30 -15.06
CA LYS A 109 2.31 -18.84 -14.10
C LYS A 109 3.73 -18.36 -14.39
N ARG A 110 4.20 -18.54 -15.63
CA ARG A 110 5.55 -18.11 -16.04
C ARG A 110 5.72 -16.59 -15.92
N LEU A 111 4.67 -15.84 -16.26
CA LEU A 111 4.70 -14.38 -16.16
C LEU A 111 4.80 -13.92 -14.70
N ASN A 112 4.04 -14.54 -13.80
CA ASN A 112 4.11 -14.25 -12.38
C ASN A 112 5.49 -14.56 -11.79
N ASP A 113 6.05 -15.72 -12.11
CA ASP A 113 7.39 -16.13 -11.66
C ASP A 113 8.46 -15.11 -12.13
N LEU A 114 8.38 -14.64 -13.38
CA LEU A 114 9.28 -13.61 -13.91
C LEU A 114 9.08 -12.24 -13.24
N CYS A 115 7.84 -11.84 -12.98
CA CYS A 115 7.55 -10.58 -12.28
C CYS A 115 8.14 -10.59 -10.86
N VAL A 116 8.06 -11.70 -10.13
CA VAL A 116 8.64 -11.83 -8.78
C VAL A 116 10.16 -11.69 -8.87
N LEU A 117 10.82 -12.42 -9.76
CA LEU A 117 12.27 -12.29 -9.97
C LEU A 117 12.69 -10.85 -10.28
N GLU A 118 11.89 -10.14 -11.07
CA GLU A 118 12.17 -8.78 -11.52
C GLU A 118 11.95 -7.70 -10.46
N VAL A 119 10.99 -7.92 -9.55
CA VAL A 119 10.74 -7.05 -8.38
C VAL A 119 11.80 -7.28 -7.30
N GLU A 120 12.17 -8.53 -7.06
CA GLU A 120 13.14 -8.95 -6.05
C GLU A 120 14.61 -8.88 -6.55
N ARG A 121 14.85 -8.30 -7.74
CA ARG A 121 16.22 -8.15 -8.29
C ARG A 121 17.16 -7.33 -7.40
N ASP A 122 16.62 -6.52 -6.50
CA ASP A 122 17.40 -5.69 -5.56
C ASP A 122 17.98 -6.54 -4.40
N PHE A 123 17.57 -7.81 -4.25
CA PHE A 123 18.12 -8.72 -3.25
C PHE A 123 19.32 -9.50 -3.82
N ALA A 124 20.41 -9.56 -3.05
CA ALA A 124 21.59 -10.33 -3.40
C ALA A 124 21.27 -11.83 -3.29
N ILE A 125 21.06 -12.49 -4.44
CA ILE A 125 20.89 -13.94 -4.51
C ILE A 125 22.27 -14.56 -4.66
N ASP A 126 22.59 -15.54 -3.81
CA ASP A 126 23.77 -16.39 -4.00
C ASP A 126 23.51 -17.37 -5.15
N PHE A 127 24.08 -17.07 -6.31
CA PHE A 127 23.94 -17.90 -7.50
C PHE A 127 24.58 -19.28 -7.32
N GLU A 128 25.60 -19.45 -6.48
CA GLU A 128 26.20 -20.77 -6.25
C GLU A 128 25.26 -21.67 -5.47
N GLN A 129 24.64 -21.14 -4.41
CA GLN A 129 23.63 -21.89 -3.64
C GLN A 129 22.45 -22.26 -4.53
N LEU A 130 21.94 -21.32 -5.33
CA LEU A 130 20.83 -21.56 -6.25
C LEU A 130 21.18 -22.65 -7.29
N MET A 131 22.41 -22.63 -7.83
CA MET A 131 22.87 -23.66 -8.77
C MET A 131 22.94 -25.04 -8.12
N ASN A 132 23.46 -25.14 -6.89
CA ASN A 132 23.54 -26.39 -6.14
C ASN A 132 22.13 -26.92 -5.83
N ASP A 133 21.22 -26.07 -5.34
CA ASP A 133 19.83 -26.44 -5.05
C ASP A 133 19.10 -26.90 -6.31
N PHE A 134 19.31 -26.23 -7.45
CA PHE A 134 18.73 -26.63 -8.73
C PHE A 134 19.30 -27.97 -9.22
N ALA A 135 20.61 -28.20 -9.07
CA ALA A 135 21.26 -29.46 -9.44
C ALA A 135 20.75 -30.63 -8.59
N ASP A 136 20.55 -30.41 -7.28
CA ASP A 136 20.02 -31.41 -6.36
C ASP A 136 18.54 -31.74 -6.62
N LEU A 137 17.74 -30.74 -7.00
CA LEU A 137 16.32 -30.92 -7.32
C LEU A 137 16.12 -31.57 -8.71
N HIS A 138 17.01 -31.27 -9.66
CA HIS A 138 16.97 -31.77 -11.04
C HIS A 138 18.16 -32.68 -11.36
N LYS A 139 18.31 -33.78 -10.62
CA LYS A 139 19.38 -34.79 -10.79
C LYS A 139 19.54 -35.38 -12.20
N ASN A 140 18.58 -35.15 -13.11
CA ASN A 140 18.57 -35.63 -14.50
C ASN A 140 18.62 -34.51 -15.57
N GLY A 141 18.74 -33.24 -15.19
CA GLY A 141 18.83 -32.10 -16.12
C GLY A 141 20.25 -31.93 -16.66
N ARG A 142 20.64 -32.65 -17.70
CA ARG A 142 21.94 -32.46 -18.37
C ARG A 142 21.99 -31.08 -19.05
N ILE A 143 22.55 -30.08 -18.37
CA ILE A 143 23.07 -28.88 -19.04
C ILE A 143 24.56 -29.13 -19.26
N LEU A 144 24.88 -29.72 -20.40
CA LEU A 144 26.26 -29.79 -20.88
C LEU A 144 26.63 -28.41 -21.42
N LEU A 145 27.27 -27.60 -20.57
CA LEU A 145 27.98 -26.42 -21.04
C LEU A 145 29.21 -26.89 -21.81
N LYS A 146 29.25 -26.61 -23.10
CA LYS A 146 30.38 -26.86 -24.00
C LYS A 146 31.13 -25.55 -24.23
#